data_AF-A0A7X7CB25-F1
#
_entry.id   AF-A0A7X7CB25-F1
#
_cell.length_a   1.000
_cell.length_b   1.000
_cell.length_c   1.000
_cell.angle_alpha   90.00
_cell.angle_beta   90.00
_cell.angle_gamma   90.00
#
_symmetry.space_group_name_H-M   'P 1'
#
loop_
_entity.id
_entity.type
_entity.pdbx_description
1 polymer ?
#
loop_
_entity_poly.entity_id
_entity_poly.type
_entity_poly.pdbx_seq_one_letter_code
_entity_poly.pdbx_strand_id
1 'polypeptide(L)'
;VAGEWAYAVAPMVWNRAEEAARAYNLRTHVRMRADIVAEVAGLDPERVRLWTFVRLVANAVEAAAHGDGADPFRARMIALAKAFAS
;
A
#
# COMPACT_ATOMS: atom_id res chain seq x y z
N VAL A 1 8.05 -21.72 -6.46
CA VAL A 1 7.95 -20.42 -7.16
C VAL A 1 8.48 -19.36 -6.21
N ALA A 2 9.52 -18.63 -6.59
CA ALA A 2 9.89 -17.41 -5.85
C ALA A 2 8.87 -16.33 -6.21
N GLY A 3 8.20 -15.76 -5.20
CA GLY A 3 7.24 -14.67 -5.42
C GLY A 3 7.95 -13.40 -5.87
N GLU A 4 7.17 -12.43 -6.33
CA GLU A 4 7.67 -11.08 -6.56
C GLU A 4 8.04 -10.43 -5.22
N TRP A 5 9.31 -10.05 -5.03
CA TRP A 5 9.80 -9.48 -3.78
C TRP A 5 9.21 -8.09 -3.49
N ALA A 6 9.02 -7.27 -4.52
CA ALA A 6 8.40 -5.95 -4.40
C ALA A 6 6.97 -6.01 -3.83
N TYR A 7 6.26 -7.13 -4.03
CA TYR A 7 4.92 -7.35 -3.49
C TYR A 7 4.90 -7.40 -1.96
N ALA A 8 5.99 -7.84 -1.33
CA ALA A 8 6.12 -7.95 0.11
C ALA A 8 6.27 -6.61 0.84
N VAL A 9 6.53 -5.51 0.12
CA VAL A 9 6.69 -4.16 0.71
C VAL A 9 5.35 -3.54 1.10
N ALA A 10 4.28 -3.86 0.36
CA ALA A 10 2.99 -3.21 0.47
C ALA A 10 2.41 -3.10 1.91
N PRO A 11 2.58 -4.09 2.82
CA PRO A 11 2.13 -3.95 4.21
C PRO A 11 2.69 -2.74 4.94
N MET A 12 3.88 -2.28 4.57
CA MET A 12 4.48 -1.08 5.16
C MET A 12 3.71 0.21 4.83
N VAL A 13 2.76 0.17 3.90
CA VAL A 13 1.93 1.33 3.54
C VAL A 13 0.63 1.40 4.37
N TRP A 14 0.03 0.27 4.72
CA TRP A 14 -1.22 0.25 5.51
C TRP A 14 -1.04 -0.07 7.00
N ASN A 15 0.11 -0.62 7.38
CA ASN A 15 0.49 -0.70 8.79
C ASN A 15 0.72 0.72 9.31
N ARG A 16 0.46 0.94 10.61
CA ARG A 16 0.58 2.29 11.22
C ARG A 16 -0.40 3.30 10.62
N ALA A 17 -1.67 2.91 10.57
CA ALA A 17 -2.73 3.69 9.91
C ALA A 17 -3.02 5.02 10.63
N GLU A 18 -2.85 5.08 11.95
CA GLU A 18 -3.01 6.33 12.70
C GLU A 18 -1.93 7.34 12.34
N GLU A 19 -0.69 6.90 12.20
CA GLU A 19 0.43 7.76 11.80
C GLU A 19 0.22 8.30 10.39
N ALA A 20 -0.25 7.46 9.46
CA ALA A 20 -0.60 7.89 8.10
C ALA A 20 -1.77 8.88 8.08
N ALA A 21 -2.76 8.73 8.97
CA ALA A 21 -3.90 9.65 9.09
C ALA A 21 -3.51 11.01 9.68
N ARG A 22 -2.47 11.08 10.52
CA ARG A 22 -1.91 12.33 11.07
C ARG A 22 -0.95 13.04 10.12
N ALA A 23 -0.60 12.43 8.99
CA ALA A 23 0.34 13.03 8.05
C ALA A 23 -0.28 14.22 7.31
N TYR A 24 0.49 15.30 7.15
CA TYR A 24 0.07 16.48 6.37
C TYR A 24 -0.28 16.12 4.91
N ASN A 25 0.46 15.19 4.32
CA ASN A 25 0.19 14.67 2.98
C ASN A 25 0.32 13.14 2.98
N LEU A 26 -0.82 12.44 2.89
CA LEU A 26 -0.87 10.98 2.89
C LEU A 26 -0.02 10.39 1.77
N ARG A 27 -0.12 10.92 0.54
CA ARG A 27 0.58 10.40 -0.64
C ARG A 27 2.10 10.45 -0.44
N THR A 28 2.63 11.59 -0.04
CA THR A 28 4.07 11.75 0.22
C THR A 28 4.52 10.83 1.35
N HIS A 29 3.75 10.77 2.45
CA HIS A 29 4.10 9.97 3.62
C HIS A 29 4.22 8.47 3.30
N VAL A 30 3.23 7.90 2.59
CA VAL A 30 3.23 6.47 2.31
C VAL A 30 4.19 6.07 1.20
N ARG A 31 4.41 6.94 0.20
CA ARG A 31 5.44 6.71 -0.83
C ARG A 31 6.83 6.70 -0.21
N MET A 32 7.14 7.68 0.65
CA MET A 32 8.40 7.73 1.39
C MET A 32 8.66 6.43 2.18
N ARG A 33 7.65 5.89 2.86
CA ARG A 33 7.80 4.62 3.60
C ARG A 33 8.11 3.44 2.68
N ALA A 34 7.47 3.36 1.51
CA ALA A 34 7.76 2.32 0.52
C ALA A 34 9.16 2.50 -0.09
N ASP A 35 9.56 3.74 -0.39
CA ASP A 35 10.85 4.07 -0.97
C ASP A 35 12.01 3.74 -0.01
N ILE A 36 11.88 4.03 1.30
CA ILE A 36 12.87 3.64 2.32
C ILE A 36 13.08 2.12 2.36
N VAL A 37 11.99 1.34 2.29
CA VAL A 37 12.08 -0.11 2.29
C VAL A 37 12.73 -0.61 1.00
N ALA A 38 12.38 -0.02 -0.14
CA ALA A 38 12.98 -0.35 -1.42
C ALA A 38 14.49 -0.12 -1.41
N GLU A 39 14.93 1.03 -0.90
CA GLU A 39 16.35 1.39 -0.78
C GLU A 39 17.11 0.39 0.10
N VAL A 40 16.63 0.15 1.32
CA VAL A 40 17.30 -0.76 2.28
C VAL A 40 17.34 -2.20 1.78
N ALA A 41 16.32 -2.64 1.05
CA ALA A 41 16.22 -3.99 0.51
C ALA A 41 16.86 -4.16 -0.88
N GLY A 42 17.40 -3.09 -1.48
CA GLY A 42 17.97 -3.12 -2.83
C GLY A 42 16.94 -3.46 -3.92
N LEU A 43 15.68 -3.08 -3.72
CA LEU A 43 14.59 -3.35 -4.65
C LEU A 43 14.42 -2.19 -5.64
N ASP A 44 13.96 -2.52 -6.85
CA ASP A 44 13.56 -1.53 -7.85
C ASP A 44 12.37 -0.68 -7.31
N PRO A 45 12.54 0.64 -7.11
CA PRO A 45 11.49 1.50 -6.59
C PRO A 45 10.24 1.55 -7.49
N GLU A 46 10.40 1.39 -8.81
CA GLU A 46 9.27 1.37 -9.73
C GLU A 46 8.44 0.09 -9.55
N ARG A 47 9.11 -1.07 -9.46
CA ARG A 47 8.42 -2.32 -9.13
C ARG A 47 7.75 -2.26 -7.77
N VAL A 48 8.38 -1.67 -6.76
CA VAL A 48 7.77 -1.49 -5.42
C VAL A 48 6.49 -0.66 -5.51
N ARG A 49 6.49 0.45 -6.25
CA ARG A 49 5.28 1.28 -6.44
C ARG A 49 4.17 0.50 -7.14
N LEU A 50 4.48 -0.17 -8.26
CA LEU A 50 3.50 -0.91 -9.05
C LEU A 50 2.90 -2.09 -8.27
N TRP A 51 3.73 -2.89 -7.60
CA TRP A 51 3.25 -4.03 -6.84
C TRP A 51 2.55 -3.64 -5.54
N THR A 52 2.93 -2.53 -4.93
CA THR A 52 2.17 -1.92 -3.83
C THR A 52 0.78 -1.51 -4.28
N PHE A 53 0.65 -0.83 -5.43
CA PHE A 53 -0.64 -0.50 -6.02
C PHE A 53 -1.49 -1.77 -6.25
N VAL A 54 -0.92 -2.80 -6.88
CA VAL A 54 -1.61 -4.07 -7.13
C VAL A 54 -2.09 -4.70 -5.83
N ARG A 55 -1.26 -4.77 -4.78
CA ARG A 55 -1.66 -5.36 -3.49
C ARG A 55 -2.79 -4.58 -2.83
N LEU A 56 -2.75 -3.25 -2.89
CA LEU A 56 -3.79 -2.39 -2.32
C LEU A 56 -5.13 -2.59 -3.04
N VAL A 57 -5.12 -2.66 -4.37
CA VAL A 57 -6.32 -2.98 -5.17
C VAL A 57 -6.84 -4.37 -4.85
N ALA A 58 -5.95 -5.38 -4.78
CA ALA A 58 -6.33 -6.75 -4.44
C ALA A 58 -7.00 -6.83 -3.04
N ASN A 59 -6.41 -6.17 -2.04
CA ASN A 59 -6.98 -6.10 -0.69
C ASN A 59 -8.36 -5.41 -0.70
N ALA A 60 -8.55 -4.37 -1.52
CA ALA A 60 -9.85 -3.68 -1.62
C ALA A 60 -10.93 -4.56 -2.26
N VAL A 61 -10.57 -5.31 -3.31
CA VAL A 61 -11.48 -6.27 -3.97
C VAL A 61 -11.84 -7.42 -3.02
N GLU A 62 -10.86 -7.97 -2.31
CA GLU A 62 -11.08 -9.01 -1.31
C GLU A 62 -11.99 -8.52 -0.18
N ALA A 63 -11.76 -7.30 0.32
CA ALA A 63 -12.61 -6.69 1.35
C ALA A 63 -14.06 -6.52 0.88
N ALA A 64 -14.32 -6.28 -0.41
CA ALA A 64 -15.68 -6.16 -0.92
C ALA A 64 -16.50 -7.46 -0.80
N ALA A 65 -15.85 -8.62 -0.73
CA ALA A 65 -16.52 -9.90 -0.53
C ALA A 65 -16.95 -10.16 0.93
N HIS A 66 -16.52 -9.33 1.89
CA HIS A 66 -16.72 -9.53 3.32
C HIS A 66 -17.90 -8.70 3.91
N GLY A 67 -18.68 -8.03 3.05
CA GLY A 67 -19.82 -7.20 3.45
C GLY A 67 -19.44 -5.88 4.15
N ASP A 68 -20.46 -5.15 4.64
CA ASP A 68 -20.32 -3.76 5.10
C ASP A 68 -19.33 -3.59 6.27
N GLY A 69 -19.11 -4.62 7.09
CA GLY A 69 -18.13 -4.58 8.18
C GLY A 69 -16.68 -4.34 7.71
N ALA A 70 -16.37 -4.65 6.45
CA ALA A 70 -15.05 -4.43 5.86
C ALA A 70 -14.89 -3.06 5.18
N ASP A 71 -15.93 -2.22 5.14
CA ASP A 71 -15.92 -0.94 4.43
C ASP A 71 -14.85 0.05 4.88
N PRO A 72 -14.57 0.23 6.19
CA PRO A 72 -13.50 1.11 6.62
C PRO A 72 -12.13 0.65 6.09
N PHE A 73 -11.89 -0.67 6.07
CA PHE A 73 -10.67 -1.24 5.52
C PHE A 73 -10.61 -1.07 4.00
N ARG A 74 -11.69 -1.38 3.29
CA ARG A 74 -11.82 -1.22 1.84
C ARG A 74 -11.57 0.22 1.41
N ALA A 75 -12.22 1.19 2.05
CA ALA A 75 -12.03 2.61 1.78
C ALA A 75 -10.58 3.05 1.98
N ARG A 76 -9.94 2.57 3.05
CA ARG A 76 -8.52 2.82 3.32
C ARG A 76 -7.63 2.25 2.22
N MET A 77 -7.85 1.00 1.78
CA MET A 77 -7.07 0.38 0.71
C MET A 77 -7.19 1.16 -0.60
N ILE A 78 -8.39 1.66 -0.93
CA ILE A 78 -8.63 2.49 -2.12
C ILE A 78 -7.90 3.84 -1.99
N ALA A 79 -7.97 4.51 -0.84
CA ALA A 79 -7.28 5.77 -0.62
C ALA A 79 -5.76 5.62 -0.77
N LEU A 80 -5.19 4.55 -0.22
CA LEU A 80 -3.78 4.21 -0.38
C LEU A 80 -3.46 3.84 -1.83
N ALA A 81 -4.31 3.09 -2.54
CA ALA A 81 -4.08 2.76 -3.95
C ALA A 81 -4.00 4.04 -4.81
N LYS A 82 -4.85 5.04 -4.56
CA LYS A 82 -4.77 6.37 -5.22
C LYS A 82 -3.50 7.15 -4.90
N ALA A 83 -2.83 6.83 -3.80
CA ALA A 83 -1.52 7.38 -3.52
C ALA A 83 -0.44 6.77 -4.42
N PHE A 84 -0.63 5.58 -4.97
CA PHE A 84 0.33 4.90 -5.87
C PHE A 84 -0.10 4.88 -7.34
N ALA A 85 -1.36 5.20 -7.65
CA ALA A 85 -1.78 5.54 -9.00
C ALA A 85 -1.04 6.82 -9.45
N SER A 86 -0.52 6.81 -10.68
CA SER A 86 0.28 7.85 -11.31
C SER A 86 -0.29 9.25 -11.09
#